data_AF-A0A9W9IYV4-F1
#
_entry.id   AF-A0A9W9IYV4-F1
#
_cell.length_a   1.000
_cell.length_b   1.000
_cell.length_c   1.000
_cell.angle_alpha   90.00
_cell.angle_beta   90.00
_cell.angle_gamma   90.00
#
_symmetry.space_group_name_H-M   'P 1'
#
loop_
_entity.id
_entity.type
_entity.pdbx_description
1 polymer ?
#
loop_
_entity_poly.entity_id
_entity_poly.type
_entity_poly.pdbx_seq_one_letter_code
_entity_poly.pdbx_strand_id
1 'polypeptide(L)'
;MPWLSMLDWLDPTLENEASRATWLPELFPSATAEPLEDYGFKPISSSLLSKRVEELVVQLSKTHQVFALRNATGIADFDISLAKSVFTVPNLEYFLGVYAHSIRSYHPILHIPTFSYEQVSLPLLLAIFLLGALHSAPMDHAVSARHFFHISEEFIFDHPNFRQLLLRGNGPKDPKIESIEILQAALTILIIQSGINKESTRRRIRVEKYPLLNAAVRLSGVLQVRHRITITDYTAKDWSLFIQNESCIR
;
A
#
# COMPACT_ATOMS: atom_id res chain seq x y z
N MET A 1 -47.49 -16.42 27.48
CA MET A 1 -46.29 -15.55 27.57
C MET A 1 -45.32 -15.95 26.45
N PRO A 2 -45.48 -15.43 25.22
CA PRO A 2 -44.61 -15.74 24.10
C PRO A 2 -43.71 -14.56 23.70
N TRP A 3 -42.47 -14.88 23.36
CA TRP A 3 -41.42 -13.99 22.88
C TRP A 3 -41.55 -13.77 21.37
N LEU A 4 -42.43 -12.86 20.93
CA LEU A 4 -42.54 -12.45 19.54
C LEU A 4 -42.88 -10.95 19.45
N SER A 5 -41.86 -10.09 19.55
CA SER A 5 -41.90 -8.70 19.05
C SER A 5 -40.47 -8.13 18.94
N MET A 6 -39.74 -8.49 17.89
CA MET A 6 -38.51 -7.77 17.52
C MET A 6 -38.27 -7.86 16.01
N LEU A 7 -39.30 -7.59 15.21
CA LEU A 7 -39.22 -7.64 13.74
C LEU A 7 -40.15 -6.63 13.03
N ASP A 8 -40.42 -5.47 13.63
CA ASP A 8 -41.26 -4.40 13.04
C ASP A 8 -40.44 -3.22 12.49
N TRP A 9 -39.18 -3.42 12.04
CA TRP A 9 -38.34 -2.32 11.53
C TRP A 9 -37.87 -2.49 10.08
N LEU A 10 -38.59 -3.27 9.28
CA LEU A 10 -38.36 -3.38 7.84
C LEU A 10 -39.66 -3.14 7.08
N ASP A 11 -39.98 -1.86 6.85
CA ASP A 11 -40.45 -1.44 5.53
C ASP A 11 -39.94 -0.03 5.19
N PRO A 12 -39.50 0.20 3.94
CA PRO A 12 -38.64 1.33 3.58
C PRO A 12 -39.48 2.57 3.26
N THR A 13 -39.39 3.59 4.10
CA THR A 13 -39.87 4.93 3.72
C THR A 13 -38.88 5.56 2.74
N LEU A 14 -39.42 5.94 1.58
CA LEU A 14 -38.77 6.54 0.40
C LEU A 14 -38.19 7.95 0.64
N GLU A 15 -37.76 8.28 1.85
CA GLU A 15 -37.30 9.63 2.22
C GLU A 15 -35.86 9.71 2.74
N ASN A 16 -35.05 8.65 2.60
CA ASN A 16 -33.70 8.64 3.20
C ASN A 16 -32.57 8.20 2.26
N GLU A 17 -32.66 8.54 0.96
CA GLU A 17 -31.53 8.39 0.03
C GLU A 17 -30.66 9.66 -0.08
N ALA A 18 -31.17 10.83 0.30
CA ALA A 18 -30.41 12.09 0.26
C ALA A 18 -29.47 12.30 1.46
N SER A 19 -29.59 11.53 2.55
CA SER A 19 -28.79 11.69 3.78
C SER A 19 -27.76 10.60 4.01
N ARG A 20 -27.51 9.71 3.03
CA ARG A 20 -26.43 8.70 3.10
C ARG A 20 -25.08 9.16 2.53
N ALA A 21 -25.00 10.40 2.03
CA ALA A 21 -23.78 10.97 1.43
C ALA A 21 -23.17 12.14 2.23
N THR A 22 -23.54 12.32 3.50
CA THR A 22 -23.17 13.52 4.29
C THR A 22 -21.88 13.40 5.10
N TRP A 23 -21.21 12.24 5.11
CA TRP A 23 -19.94 12.04 5.85
C TRP A 23 -18.67 12.21 5.01
N LEU A 24 -18.79 12.56 3.73
CA LEU A 24 -17.65 12.73 2.81
C LEU A 24 -17.13 14.17 2.57
N PRO A 25 -17.77 15.29 2.97
CA PRO A 25 -17.20 16.61 2.68
C PRO A 25 -16.00 17.01 3.53
N GLU A 26 -15.74 16.40 4.68
CA GLU A 26 -14.66 16.83 5.58
C GLU A 26 -13.30 16.16 5.31
N LEU A 27 -13.21 15.22 4.35
CA LEU A 27 -11.97 14.52 4.00
C LEU A 27 -11.20 15.15 2.82
N PHE A 28 -11.76 16.17 2.19
CA PHE A 28 -11.10 16.92 1.14
C PHE A 28 -11.04 18.38 1.59
N PRO A 29 -9.85 18.93 1.91
CA PRO A 29 -9.72 20.37 2.06
C PRO A 29 -10.23 21.02 0.78
N SER A 30 -11.11 22.02 0.95
CA SER A 30 -11.53 22.92 -0.12
C SER A 30 -10.32 23.39 -0.93
N ALA A 31 -10.52 23.63 -2.22
CA ALA A 31 -9.51 24.00 -3.22
C ALA A 31 -8.86 25.38 -3.00
N THR A 32 -8.37 25.64 -1.80
CA THR A 32 -7.34 26.63 -1.49
C THR A 32 -6.04 25.85 -1.36
N ALA A 33 -5.27 25.83 -2.45
CA ALA A 33 -3.89 25.40 -2.43
C ALA A 33 -3.14 26.31 -1.44
N GLU A 34 -3.02 25.88 -0.19
CA GLU A 34 -1.99 26.41 0.68
C GLU A 34 -0.64 26.12 0.01
N PRO A 35 0.32 27.07 0.04
CA PRO A 35 1.62 26.86 -0.56
C PRO A 35 2.21 25.56 -0.01
N LEU A 36 2.82 24.74 -0.86
CA LEU A 36 3.67 23.63 -0.42
C LEU A 36 4.72 24.21 0.54
N GLU A 37 4.43 24.20 1.84
CA GLU A 37 5.45 24.40 2.84
C GLU A 37 6.52 23.32 2.62
N ASP A 38 7.76 23.74 2.73
CA ASP A 38 8.97 22.98 2.47
C ASP A 38 9.07 21.75 3.40
N TYR A 39 8.34 20.70 3.04
CA TYR A 39 8.31 19.42 3.76
C TYR A 39 9.57 18.61 3.47
N GLY A 40 10.76 19.16 3.72
CA GLY A 40 12.02 18.40 3.84
C GLY A 40 12.31 17.39 2.71
N PHE A 41 11.75 17.58 1.53
CA PHE A 41 11.98 16.72 0.38
C PHE A 41 13.38 17.04 -0.11
N LYS A 42 14.35 16.18 0.20
CA LYS A 42 15.67 16.28 -0.43
C LYS A 42 15.48 16.29 -1.94
N PRO A 43 16.13 17.20 -2.69
CA PRO A 43 16.01 17.25 -4.14
C PRO A 43 16.40 15.88 -4.70
N ILE A 44 15.41 15.22 -5.29
CA ILE A 44 15.52 13.84 -5.72
C ILE A 44 16.40 13.80 -6.97
N SER A 45 17.29 12.82 -7.08
CA SER A 45 18.01 12.63 -8.34
C SER A 45 17.04 12.08 -9.38
N SER A 46 16.56 12.95 -10.27
CA SER A 46 15.66 12.60 -11.38
C SER A 46 16.13 11.35 -12.15
N SER A 47 17.45 11.17 -12.30
CA SER A 47 18.05 10.02 -12.97
C SER A 47 17.85 8.68 -12.25
N LEU A 48 17.85 8.68 -10.91
CA LEU A 48 17.63 7.46 -10.13
C LEU A 48 16.14 7.09 -10.12
N LEU A 49 15.24 8.06 -9.98
CA LEU A 49 13.81 7.80 -10.08
C LEU A 49 13.42 7.24 -11.45
N SER A 50 13.99 7.74 -12.55
CA SER A 50 13.74 7.18 -13.89
C SER A 50 14.06 5.68 -13.92
N LYS A 51 15.24 5.28 -13.41
CA LYS A 51 15.63 3.88 -13.33
C LYS A 51 14.65 3.05 -12.48
N ARG A 52 14.21 3.59 -11.34
CA ARG A 52 13.26 2.91 -10.44
C ARG A 52 11.90 2.69 -11.11
N VAL A 53 11.42 3.68 -11.84
CA VAL A 53 10.18 3.61 -12.62
C VAL A 53 10.30 2.58 -13.75
N GLU A 54 11.43 2.58 -14.48
CA GLU A 54 11.72 1.57 -15.50
C GLU A 54 11.78 0.16 -14.90
N GLU A 55 12.44 0.00 -13.75
CA GLU A 55 12.50 -1.25 -13.00
C GLU A 55 11.10 -1.75 -12.63
N LEU A 56 10.18 -0.89 -12.20
CA LEU A 56 8.80 -1.27 -11.91
C LEU A 56 8.10 -1.86 -13.14
N VAL A 57 8.20 -1.19 -14.29
CA VAL A 57 7.59 -1.66 -15.54
C VAL A 57 8.17 -3.02 -15.95
N VAL A 58 9.49 -3.20 -15.86
CA VAL A 58 10.17 -4.45 -16.18
C VAL A 58 9.73 -5.58 -15.25
N GLN A 59 9.68 -5.34 -13.94
CA GLN A 59 9.28 -6.35 -12.96
C GLN A 59 7.81 -6.75 -13.10
N LEU A 60 6.91 -5.80 -13.35
CA LEU A 60 5.49 -6.08 -13.57
C LEU A 60 5.27 -6.89 -14.86
N SER A 61 5.96 -6.52 -15.94
CA SER A 61 5.92 -7.27 -17.21
C SER A 61 6.43 -8.70 -17.03
N LYS A 62 7.57 -8.88 -16.34
CA LYS A 62 8.11 -10.20 -16.02
C LYS A 62 7.15 -11.03 -15.16
N THR A 63 6.54 -10.41 -14.15
CA THR A 63 5.54 -11.06 -13.30
C THR A 63 4.36 -11.53 -14.16
N HIS A 64 3.88 -10.69 -15.07
CA HIS A 64 2.77 -11.05 -15.95
C HIS A 64 3.10 -12.25 -16.82
N GLN A 65 4.29 -12.27 -17.44
CA GLN A 65 4.74 -13.40 -18.26
C GLN A 65 4.79 -14.71 -17.47
N VAL A 66 5.34 -14.68 -16.25
CA VAL A 66 5.41 -15.87 -15.38
C VAL A 66 4.01 -16.38 -15.04
N PHE A 67 3.05 -15.49 -14.77
CA PHE A 67 1.68 -15.87 -14.45
C PHE A 67 0.88 -16.34 -15.67
N ALA A 68 1.10 -15.72 -16.84
CA ALA A 68 0.51 -16.15 -18.10
C ALA A 68 0.92 -17.60 -18.44
N LEU A 69 2.20 -17.96 -18.21
CA LEU A 69 2.69 -19.33 -18.39
C LEU A 69 2.09 -20.35 -17.42
N ARG A 70 1.64 -19.91 -16.23
CA ARG A 70 1.02 -20.77 -15.21
C ARG A 70 -0.46 -21.05 -15.48
N ASN A 71 -1.03 -20.60 -16.61
CA ASN A 71 -2.45 -20.74 -16.97
C ASN A 71 -3.41 -20.23 -15.86
N ALA A 72 -3.03 -19.19 -15.13
CA ALA A 72 -3.89 -18.55 -14.15
C ALA A 72 -4.99 -17.75 -14.88
N THR A 73 -6.13 -18.39 -15.13
CA THR A 73 -7.31 -17.78 -15.76
C THR A 73 -7.74 -16.54 -14.96
N GLY A 74 -7.67 -15.35 -15.57
CA GLY A 74 -8.30 -14.14 -15.01
C GLY A 74 -7.40 -12.90 -14.88
N ILE A 75 -6.12 -12.96 -15.26
CA ILE A 75 -5.29 -11.75 -15.38
C ILE A 75 -5.49 -11.15 -16.76
N ALA A 76 -5.92 -9.88 -16.81
CA ALA A 76 -5.97 -9.13 -18.06
C ALA A 76 -4.54 -9.00 -18.64
N ASP A 77 -4.43 -8.98 -19.96
CA ASP A 77 -3.13 -8.84 -20.62
C ASP A 77 -2.39 -7.59 -20.13
N PHE A 78 -1.06 -7.68 -19.99
CA PHE A 78 -0.25 -6.57 -19.51
C PHE A 78 0.06 -5.61 -20.65
N ASP A 79 -0.67 -4.49 -20.68
CA ASP A 79 -0.40 -3.41 -21.63
C ASP A 79 0.87 -2.64 -21.21
N ILE A 80 1.97 -2.95 -21.89
CA ILE A 80 3.27 -2.30 -21.67
C ILE A 80 3.26 -0.81 -22.06
N SER A 81 2.44 -0.41 -23.04
CA SER A 81 2.34 0.97 -23.48
C SER A 81 1.61 1.80 -22.42
N LEU A 82 0.51 1.26 -21.88
CA LEU A 82 -0.18 1.85 -20.74
C LEU A 82 0.71 1.88 -19.48
N ALA A 83 1.51 0.84 -19.25
CA ALA A 83 2.43 0.83 -18.12
C ALA A 83 3.45 1.98 -18.23
N LYS A 84 4.05 2.18 -19.40
CA LYS A 84 5.00 3.28 -19.63
C LYS A 84 4.37 4.67 -19.54
N SER A 85 3.06 4.81 -19.82
CA SER A 85 2.37 6.10 -19.69
C SER A 85 1.92 6.39 -18.24
N VAL A 86 1.70 5.36 -17.43
CA VAL A 86 1.35 5.49 -16.00
C VAL A 86 2.59 5.63 -15.13
N PHE A 87 3.55 4.71 -15.27
CA PHE A 87 4.78 4.72 -14.49
C PHE A 87 5.75 5.71 -15.12
N THR A 88 5.66 6.96 -14.67
CA THR A 88 6.54 8.07 -15.05
C THR A 88 7.04 8.77 -13.79
N VAL A 89 8.19 9.48 -13.88
CA VAL A 89 8.71 10.25 -12.74
C VAL A 89 7.70 11.31 -12.25
N PRO A 90 7.03 12.11 -13.11
CA PRO A 90 6.03 13.08 -12.65
C PRO A 90 4.85 12.43 -11.93
N ASN A 91 4.33 11.31 -12.44
CA ASN A 91 3.24 10.60 -11.79
C ASN A 91 3.70 10.01 -10.45
N LEU A 92 4.94 9.52 -10.37
CA LEU A 92 5.53 9.01 -9.14
C LEU A 92 5.60 10.10 -8.08
N GLU A 93 6.20 11.26 -8.39
CA GLU A 93 6.27 12.40 -7.48
C GLU A 93 4.88 12.86 -7.04
N TYR A 94 3.94 12.99 -7.98
CA TYR A 94 2.58 13.42 -7.69
C TYR A 94 1.86 12.45 -6.75
N PHE A 95 1.79 11.15 -7.06
CA PHE A 95 1.07 10.18 -6.23
C PHE A 95 1.73 9.96 -4.86
N LEU A 96 3.05 10.05 -4.77
CA LEU A 96 3.74 10.02 -3.48
C LEU A 96 3.45 11.26 -2.65
N GLY A 97 3.35 12.44 -3.28
CA GLY A 97 2.90 13.67 -2.64
C GLY A 97 1.49 13.54 -2.06
N VAL A 98 0.56 12.96 -2.83
CA VAL A 98 -0.80 12.66 -2.36
C VAL A 98 -0.77 11.74 -1.15
N TYR A 99 0.07 10.70 -1.16
CA TYR A 99 0.22 9.82 0.01
C TYR A 99 0.70 10.58 1.25
N ALA A 100 1.78 11.37 1.12
CA ALA A 100 2.39 12.08 2.23
C ALA A 100 1.44 13.12 2.87
N HIS A 101 0.65 13.81 2.03
CA HIS A 101 -0.24 14.89 2.46
C HIS A 101 -1.61 14.38 2.94
N SER A 102 -2.25 13.51 2.15
CA SER A 102 -3.66 13.16 2.36
C SER A 102 -3.87 11.82 3.03
N ILE A 103 -2.94 10.87 2.89
CA ILE A 103 -3.17 9.45 3.27
C ILE A 103 -2.52 9.08 4.60
N ARG A 104 -1.38 9.71 4.91
CA ARG A 104 -0.55 9.42 6.09
C ARG A 104 -1.32 9.39 7.41
N SER A 105 -2.34 10.24 7.59
CA SER A 105 -3.08 10.36 8.84
C SER A 105 -3.90 9.10 9.18
N TYR A 106 -4.43 8.40 8.18
CA TYR A 106 -5.25 7.19 8.37
C TYR A 106 -4.56 5.90 7.95
N HIS A 107 -3.45 5.96 7.21
CA HIS A 107 -2.59 4.83 6.90
C HIS A 107 -1.11 5.15 7.19
N PRO A 108 -0.71 5.28 8.47
CA PRO A 108 0.62 5.75 8.89
C PRO A 108 1.72 4.68 8.76
N ILE A 109 1.73 3.92 7.67
CA ILE A 109 2.63 2.77 7.48
C ILE A 109 4.07 3.19 7.18
N LEU A 110 4.29 4.45 6.76
CA LEU A 110 5.62 4.98 6.46
C LEU A 110 6.04 6.06 7.45
N HIS A 111 7.30 6.02 7.87
CA HIS A 111 7.95 7.15 8.51
C HIS A 111 8.47 8.13 7.44
N ILE A 112 7.59 9.04 6.98
CA ILE A 112 7.86 9.99 5.88
C ILE A 112 9.22 10.69 5.99
N PRO A 113 9.65 11.24 7.15
CA PRO A 113 10.90 11.99 7.23
C PRO A 113 12.15 11.19 6.84
N THR A 114 12.08 9.87 6.88
CA THR A 114 13.21 8.98 6.59
C THR A 114 12.94 8.10 5.37
N PHE A 115 11.77 8.25 4.76
CA PHE A 115 11.41 7.49 3.58
C PHE A 115 12.15 8.04 2.37
N SER A 116 12.91 7.17 1.70
CA SER A 116 13.57 7.54 0.46
C SER A 116 13.09 6.67 -0.70
N TYR A 117 12.51 7.35 -1.68
CA TYR A 117 11.98 6.75 -2.91
C TYR A 117 13.04 5.99 -3.72
N GLU A 118 14.29 6.40 -3.59
CA GLU A 118 15.43 5.83 -4.28
C GLU A 118 15.90 4.51 -3.66
N GLN A 119 15.81 4.37 -2.33
CA GLN A 119 16.39 3.22 -1.60
C GLN A 119 15.36 2.24 -1.04
N VAL A 120 14.09 2.61 -0.95
CA VAL A 120 13.01 1.71 -0.54
C VAL A 120 12.94 0.47 -1.45
N SER A 121 12.43 -0.66 -1.00
CA SER A 121 12.13 -1.78 -1.89
C SER A 121 11.09 -1.42 -2.97
N LEU A 122 11.27 -1.98 -4.18
CA LEU A 122 10.33 -1.78 -5.31
C LEU A 122 8.87 -2.16 -4.97
N PRO A 123 8.59 -3.26 -4.25
CA PRO A 123 7.23 -3.62 -3.84
C PRO A 123 6.54 -2.52 -3.03
N LEU A 124 7.25 -1.89 -2.09
CA LEU A 124 6.68 -0.84 -1.26
C LEU A 124 6.51 0.46 -2.06
N LEU A 125 7.50 0.82 -2.90
CA LEU A 125 7.37 1.98 -3.80
C LEU A 125 6.12 1.86 -4.68
N LEU A 126 5.92 0.69 -5.29
CA LEU A 126 4.76 0.38 -6.11
C LEU A 126 3.45 0.48 -5.34
N ALA A 127 3.38 -0.11 -4.15
CA ALA A 127 2.15 -0.13 -3.35
C ALA A 127 1.73 1.29 -2.95
N ILE A 128 2.68 2.14 -2.55
CA ILE A 128 2.42 3.53 -2.15
C ILE A 128 2.07 4.39 -3.37
N PHE A 129 2.74 4.20 -4.51
CA PHE A 129 2.38 4.82 -5.79
C PHE A 129 0.91 4.54 -6.15
N LEU A 130 0.49 3.27 -6.08
CA LEU A 130 -0.87 2.86 -6.41
C LEU A 130 -1.89 3.35 -5.38
N LEU A 131 -1.52 3.41 -4.10
CA LEU A 131 -2.36 3.96 -3.04
C LEU A 131 -2.59 5.46 -3.26
N GLY A 132 -1.54 6.21 -3.62
CA GLY A 132 -1.62 7.61 -4.01
C GLY A 132 -2.52 7.83 -5.23
N ALA A 133 -2.35 7.01 -6.27
CA ALA A 133 -3.21 7.06 -7.46
C ALA A 133 -4.69 6.75 -7.14
N LEU A 134 -4.97 5.83 -6.22
CA LEU A 134 -6.33 5.51 -5.80
C LEU A 134 -7.06 6.71 -5.17
N HIS A 135 -6.33 7.54 -4.42
CA HIS A 135 -6.87 8.68 -3.67
C HIS A 135 -6.67 10.03 -4.36
N SER A 136 -6.04 10.04 -5.53
CA SER A 136 -5.92 11.22 -6.36
C SER A 136 -7.26 11.60 -7.00
N ALA A 137 -7.39 12.86 -7.42
CA ALA A 137 -8.48 13.28 -8.28
C ALA A 137 -8.55 12.39 -9.54
N PRO A 138 -9.74 12.16 -10.12
CA PRO A 138 -9.91 11.26 -11.26
C PRO A 138 -9.30 11.85 -12.54
N MET A 139 -7.99 11.72 -12.66
CA MET A 139 -7.17 12.03 -13.83
C MET A 139 -6.88 10.76 -14.62
N ASP A 140 -6.62 10.87 -15.92
CA ASP A 140 -6.39 9.71 -16.80
C ASP A 140 -5.31 8.78 -16.26
N HIS A 141 -4.19 9.31 -15.75
CA HIS A 141 -3.10 8.51 -15.17
C HIS A 141 -3.52 7.80 -13.87
N ALA A 142 -4.33 8.45 -13.02
CA ALA A 142 -4.82 7.89 -11.76
C ALA A 142 -5.83 6.76 -12.00
N VAL A 143 -6.72 6.93 -12.98
CA VAL A 143 -7.66 5.89 -13.41
C VAL A 143 -6.91 4.74 -14.08
N SER A 144 -5.94 5.06 -14.95
CA SER A 144 -5.12 4.07 -15.65
C SER A 144 -4.29 3.21 -14.70
N ALA A 145 -3.77 3.78 -13.60
CA ALA A 145 -3.02 3.05 -12.59
C ALA A 145 -3.78 1.86 -11.98
N ARG A 146 -5.12 1.91 -11.97
CA ARG A 146 -5.98 0.85 -11.43
C ARG A 146 -5.86 -0.47 -12.21
N HIS A 147 -5.48 -0.42 -13.49
CA HIS A 147 -5.24 -1.62 -14.29
C HIS A 147 -4.09 -2.47 -13.74
N PHE A 148 -3.17 -1.86 -12.98
CA PHE A 148 -2.01 -2.55 -12.43
C PHE A 148 -2.24 -3.13 -11.04
N PHE A 149 -3.40 -2.93 -10.41
CA PHE A 149 -3.65 -3.42 -9.04
C PHE A 149 -3.50 -4.93 -8.92
N HIS A 150 -4.05 -5.71 -9.87
CA HIS A 150 -4.00 -7.17 -9.81
C HIS A 150 -2.59 -7.70 -9.98
N ILE A 151 -1.88 -7.24 -11.02
CA ILE A 151 -0.51 -7.70 -11.27
C ILE A 151 0.47 -7.25 -10.17
N SER A 152 0.23 -6.09 -9.57
CA SER A 152 1.03 -5.60 -8.44
C SER A 152 0.83 -6.45 -7.19
N GLU A 153 -0.40 -6.90 -6.93
CA GLU A 153 -0.66 -7.86 -5.86
C GLU A 153 0.13 -9.17 -6.09
N GLU A 154 0.08 -9.72 -7.30
CA GLU A 154 0.85 -10.93 -7.62
C GLU A 154 2.36 -10.70 -7.52
N PHE A 155 2.87 -9.55 -7.99
CA PHE A 155 4.28 -9.19 -7.86
C PHE A 155 4.73 -9.14 -6.38
N ILE A 156 3.95 -8.51 -5.52
CA ILE A 156 4.26 -8.37 -4.08
C ILE A 156 4.22 -9.73 -3.40
N PHE A 157 3.17 -10.52 -3.63
CA PHE A 157 3.01 -11.80 -2.95
C PHE A 157 3.98 -12.86 -3.49
N ASP A 158 4.28 -12.92 -4.78
CA ASP A 158 5.26 -13.87 -5.36
C ASP A 158 6.72 -13.42 -5.12
N HIS A 159 6.92 -12.22 -4.55
CA HIS A 159 8.26 -11.69 -4.27
C HIS A 159 9.09 -12.64 -3.39
N PRO A 160 10.38 -12.89 -3.70
CA PRO A 160 11.23 -13.81 -2.94
C PRO A 160 11.28 -13.52 -1.45
N ASN A 161 11.36 -12.25 -1.06
CA ASN A 161 11.38 -11.87 0.37
C ASN A 161 10.07 -12.25 1.08
N PHE A 162 8.91 -12.08 0.42
CA PHE A 162 7.63 -12.48 0.99
C PHE A 162 7.54 -14.00 1.12
N ARG A 163 7.91 -14.74 0.07
CA ARG A 163 7.95 -16.21 0.07
C ARG A 163 8.91 -16.74 1.15
N GLN A 164 10.05 -16.09 1.34
CA GLN A 164 11.03 -16.48 2.35
C GLN A 164 10.49 -16.34 3.78
N LEU A 165 9.64 -15.36 4.06
CA LEU A 165 8.99 -15.22 5.38
C LEU A 165 8.13 -16.43 5.73
N LEU A 166 7.51 -17.06 4.73
CA LEU A 166 6.66 -18.25 4.91
C LEU A 166 7.45 -19.55 5.02
N LEU A 167 8.65 -19.61 4.41
CA LEU A 167 9.50 -20.81 4.40
C LEU A 167 10.42 -20.92 5.64
N ARG A 168 10.67 -19.82 6.36
CA ARG A 168 11.55 -19.84 7.53
C ARG A 168 10.88 -20.58 8.69
N GLY A 169 11.27 -21.85 8.90
CA GLY A 169 10.80 -22.71 9.99
C GLY A 169 11.42 -22.45 11.38
N ASN A 170 12.30 -21.45 11.54
CA ASN A 170 13.03 -21.25 12.80
C ASN A 170 12.80 -19.85 13.35
N GLY A 171 11.83 -19.74 14.27
CA GLY A 171 11.72 -18.72 15.32
C GLY A 171 11.70 -17.23 14.90
N PRO A 172 11.01 -16.38 15.66
CA PRO A 172 11.02 -14.95 15.43
C PRO A 172 12.44 -14.41 15.65
N LYS A 173 13.07 -13.91 14.57
CA LYS A 173 14.32 -13.13 14.63
C LYS A 173 13.98 -11.64 14.57
N ASP A 174 14.93 -10.79 14.94
CA ASP A 174 14.79 -9.35 14.75
C ASP A 174 14.42 -9.07 13.28
N PRO A 175 13.32 -8.35 13.01
CA PRO A 175 12.83 -8.14 11.66
C PRO A 175 13.82 -7.27 10.88
N LYS A 176 14.11 -7.68 9.65
CA LYS A 176 14.90 -6.88 8.72
C LYS A 176 14.01 -5.80 8.08
N ILE A 177 14.60 -4.65 7.74
CA ILE A 177 13.90 -3.56 7.03
C ILE A 177 13.22 -4.10 5.76
N GLU A 178 13.92 -4.90 4.95
CA GLU A 178 13.34 -5.52 3.75
C GLU A 178 12.11 -6.39 4.03
N SER A 179 12.07 -7.06 5.19
CA SER A 179 10.92 -7.88 5.62
C SER A 179 9.75 -7.01 6.05
N ILE A 180 10.02 -5.85 6.65
CA ILE A 180 8.99 -4.89 7.03
C ILE A 180 8.42 -4.26 5.77
N GLU A 181 9.27 -3.74 4.88
CA GLU A 181 8.82 -3.07 3.66
C GLU A 181 7.96 -3.98 2.77
N ILE A 182 8.30 -5.27 2.64
CA ILE A 182 7.47 -6.21 1.87
C ILE A 182 6.12 -6.50 2.55
N LEU A 183 6.07 -6.54 3.88
CA LEU A 183 4.82 -6.68 4.64
C LEU A 183 3.96 -5.41 4.52
N GLN A 184 4.58 -4.23 4.56
CA GLN A 184 3.92 -2.95 4.37
C GLN A 184 3.35 -2.81 2.96
N ALA A 185 4.10 -3.26 1.94
CA ALA A 185 3.63 -3.35 0.57
C ALA A 185 2.42 -4.29 0.45
N ALA A 186 2.50 -5.48 1.06
CA ALA A 186 1.44 -6.47 1.05
C ALA A 186 0.16 -5.98 1.75
N LEU A 187 0.28 -5.34 2.91
CA LEU A 187 -0.86 -4.72 3.60
C LEU A 187 -1.50 -3.64 2.73
N THR A 188 -0.68 -2.76 2.16
CA THR A 188 -1.14 -1.63 1.34
C THR A 188 -1.89 -2.10 0.09
N ILE A 189 -1.37 -3.08 -0.64
CA ILE A 189 -2.06 -3.59 -1.84
C ILE A 189 -3.37 -4.30 -1.50
N LEU A 190 -3.46 -4.98 -0.34
CA LEU A 190 -4.72 -5.57 0.11
C LEU A 190 -5.77 -4.52 0.49
N ILE A 191 -5.35 -3.38 1.06
CA ILE A 191 -6.26 -2.25 1.32
C ILE A 191 -6.83 -1.71 0.00
N ILE A 192 -5.95 -1.46 -0.98
CA ILE A 192 -6.35 -1.01 -2.34
C ILE A 192 -7.37 -1.98 -2.96
N GLN A 193 -7.04 -3.27 -2.96
CA GLN A 193 -7.85 -4.31 -3.59
C GLN A 193 -9.17 -4.58 -2.83
N SER A 194 -9.21 -4.36 -1.51
CA SER A 194 -10.43 -4.52 -0.71
C SER A 194 -11.47 -3.44 -1.02
N GLY A 195 -11.02 -2.26 -1.44
CA GLY A 195 -11.90 -1.19 -1.92
C GLY A 195 -12.61 -1.50 -3.24
N ILE A 196 -12.12 -2.48 -4.02
CA ILE A 196 -12.71 -2.83 -5.31
C ILE A 196 -14.04 -3.59 -5.11
N ASN A 197 -15.09 -3.14 -5.78
CA ASN A 197 -16.41 -3.77 -5.73
C ASN A 197 -16.53 -4.96 -6.70
N LYS A 198 -15.63 -5.94 -6.56
CA LYS A 198 -15.64 -7.20 -7.33
C LYS A 198 -15.65 -8.38 -6.38
N GLU A 199 -16.69 -9.21 -6.44
CA GLU A 199 -16.89 -10.31 -5.50
C GLU A 199 -15.73 -11.31 -5.50
N SER A 200 -15.24 -11.71 -6.68
CA SER A 200 -14.10 -12.62 -6.80
C SER A 200 -12.82 -12.07 -6.20
N THR A 201 -12.55 -10.78 -6.38
CA THR A 201 -11.42 -10.09 -5.72
C THR A 201 -11.56 -10.13 -4.21
N ARG A 202 -12.74 -9.76 -3.67
CA ARG A 202 -12.99 -9.77 -2.22
C ARG A 202 -12.89 -11.17 -1.62
N ARG A 203 -13.39 -12.19 -2.31
CA ARG A 203 -13.28 -13.60 -1.89
C ARG A 203 -11.81 -14.04 -1.86
N ARG A 204 -11.04 -13.80 -2.91
CA ARG A 204 -9.61 -14.14 -3.01
C ARG A 204 -8.80 -13.47 -1.89
N ILE A 205 -9.04 -12.19 -1.63
CA ILE A 205 -8.39 -11.48 -0.54
C ILE A 205 -8.71 -12.12 0.82
N ARG A 206 -9.99 -12.39 1.12
CA ARG A 206 -10.41 -12.96 2.41
C ARG A 206 -9.91 -14.38 2.64
N VAL A 207 -9.96 -15.23 1.61
CA VAL A 207 -9.71 -16.67 1.74
C VAL A 207 -8.24 -17.02 1.54
N GLU A 208 -7.52 -16.29 0.69
CA GLU A 208 -6.15 -16.64 0.32
C GLU A 208 -5.14 -15.60 0.84
N LYS A 209 -5.32 -14.32 0.51
CA LYS A 209 -4.26 -13.33 0.69
C LYS A 209 -4.12 -12.82 2.13
N TYR A 210 -5.23 -12.55 2.83
CA TYR A 210 -5.18 -12.16 4.24
C TYR A 210 -4.58 -13.24 5.15
N PRO A 211 -5.00 -14.52 5.08
CA PRO A 211 -4.36 -15.58 5.86
C PRO A 211 -2.86 -15.68 5.59
N LEU A 212 -2.44 -15.51 4.33
CA LEU A 212 -1.05 -15.54 3.94
C LEU A 212 -0.23 -14.39 4.53
N LEU A 213 -0.76 -13.16 4.48
CA LEU A 213 -0.16 -12.01 5.13
C LEU A 213 -0.06 -12.22 6.65
N ASN A 214 -1.14 -12.68 7.28
CA ASN A 214 -1.16 -12.94 8.72
C ASN A 214 -0.11 -13.99 9.13
N ALA A 215 0.06 -15.05 8.33
CA ALA A 215 1.12 -16.03 8.55
C ALA A 215 2.51 -15.38 8.42
N ALA A 216 2.75 -14.60 7.36
CA ALA A 216 4.02 -13.92 7.16
C ALA A 216 4.36 -12.93 8.30
N VAL A 217 3.38 -12.16 8.79
CA VAL A 217 3.54 -11.24 9.94
C VAL A 217 3.86 -12.00 11.22
N ARG A 218 3.20 -13.14 11.48
CA ARG A 218 3.47 -13.97 12.66
C ARG A 218 4.87 -14.58 12.62
N LEU A 219 5.34 -14.96 11.43
CA LEU A 219 6.65 -15.57 11.22
C LEU A 219 7.79 -14.55 11.09
N SER A 220 7.51 -13.27 10.83
CA SER A 220 8.54 -12.25 10.64
C SER A 220 9.17 -11.73 11.93
N GLY A 221 8.55 -11.98 13.09
CA GLY A 221 9.01 -11.46 14.38
C GLY A 221 8.63 -10.01 14.66
N VAL A 222 7.95 -9.32 13.73
CA VAL A 222 7.52 -7.92 13.88
C VAL A 222 6.61 -7.72 15.10
N LEU A 223 5.73 -8.68 15.39
CA LEU A 223 4.83 -8.62 16.56
C LEU A 223 5.55 -8.69 17.92
N GLN A 224 6.85 -8.99 17.94
CA GLN A 224 7.66 -9.07 19.15
C GLN A 224 8.55 -7.84 19.35
N VAL A 225 8.55 -6.92 18.38
CA VAL A 225 9.27 -5.66 18.50
C VAL A 225 8.59 -4.79 19.55
N ARG A 226 9.40 -4.25 20.45
CA ARG A 226 8.98 -3.29 21.47
C ARG A 226 9.97 -2.15 21.47
N HIS A 227 9.55 -0.97 21.92
CA HIS A 227 10.49 0.09 22.24
C HIS A 227 11.47 -0.42 23.30
N ARG A 228 12.74 -0.63 22.90
CA ARG A 228 13.79 -1.15 23.80
C ARG A 228 14.43 -0.05 24.65
N ILE A 229 14.22 1.23 24.29
CA ILE A 229 14.94 2.39 24.81
C ILE A 229 13.96 3.56 24.95
N THR A 230 14.04 4.31 26.05
CA THR A 230 13.20 5.50 26.29
C THR A 230 13.73 6.67 25.46
N ILE A 231 12.86 7.57 24.99
CA ILE A 231 13.25 8.74 24.16
C ILE A 231 14.39 9.55 24.80
N THR A 232 14.46 9.57 26.13
CA THR A 232 15.48 10.26 26.94
C THR A 232 16.89 9.69 26.80
N ASP A 233 17.03 8.46 26.32
CA ASP A 233 18.30 7.74 26.31
C ASP A 233 18.98 7.77 24.92
N TYR A 234 18.28 8.28 23.89
CA TYR A 234 18.83 8.41 22.54
C TYR A 234 19.77 9.61 22.46
N THR A 235 21.03 9.37 22.09
CA THR A 235 21.94 10.45 21.69
C THR A 235 21.77 10.74 20.19
N ALA A 236 22.29 11.88 19.72
CA ALA A 236 22.29 12.21 18.28
C ALA A 236 22.95 11.13 17.40
N LYS A 237 23.83 10.29 17.98
CA LYS A 237 24.49 9.17 17.28
C LYS A 237 23.60 7.94 17.12
N ASP A 238 22.55 7.82 17.92
CA ASP A 238 21.64 6.66 17.97
C ASP A 238 20.36 6.89 17.15
N TRP A 239 20.25 8.03 16.46
CA TRP A 239 19.04 8.42 15.73
C TRP A 239 18.65 7.46 14.61
N SER A 240 19.63 6.88 13.90
CA SER A 240 19.39 5.87 12.86
C SER A 240 18.80 4.57 13.44
N LEU A 241 19.26 4.17 14.63
CA LEU A 241 18.74 3.01 15.34
C LEU A 241 17.31 3.27 15.83
N PHE A 242 17.03 4.48 16.33
CA PHE A 242 15.67 4.89 16.67
C PHE A 242 14.73 4.76 15.47
N ILE A 243 15.10 5.34 14.32
CA ILE A 243 14.30 5.30 13.09
C ILE A 243 14.03 3.87 12.64
N GLN A 244 15.05 3.02 12.70
CA GLN A 244 14.90 1.60 12.35
C GLN A 244 13.90 0.92 13.28
N ASN A 245 14.02 1.11 14.60
CA ASN A 245 13.11 0.54 15.59
C ASN A 245 11.67 1.07 15.39
N GLU A 246 11.52 2.37 15.18
CA GLU A 246 10.22 3.02 14.94
C GLU A 246 9.55 2.47 13.68
N SER A 247 10.32 2.26 12.60
CA SER A 247 9.82 1.69 11.35
C SER A 247 9.38 0.22 11.51
N CYS A 248 9.92 -0.51 12.47
CA CYS A 248 9.49 -1.88 12.79
C CYS A 248 8.19 -1.92 13.60
N ILE A 249 7.86 -0.83 14.31
CA ILE A 249 6.71 -0.76 15.22
C ILE A 249 5.45 -0.27 14.49
N ARG A 250 5.62 0.56 13.46
CA ARG A 250 4.55 1.08 12.58
C ARG A 250 4.12 0.07 11.52
#